data_AF-A0A3C0G3I5-F1
#
_entry.id   AF-A0A3C0G3I5-F1
#
_cell.length_a   1.000
_cell.length_b   1.000
_cell.length_c   1.000
_cell.angle_alpha   90.00
_cell.angle_beta   90.00
_cell.angle_gamma   90.00
#
_symmetry.space_group_name_H-M   'P 1'
#
loop_
_entity.id
_entity.type
_entity.pdbx_description
1 polymer ?
#
loop_
_entity_poly.entity_id
_entity_poly.type
_entity_poly.pdbx_seq_one_letter_code
_entity_poly.pdbx_strand_id
1 'polypeptide(L)' 'MKLCYYKCWVTKNNNTVEYGYGLPWKDVLKEVKQFYKDGADAVELEMITKEEFDETLPRP' A
#
# COMPACT_ATOMS: atom_id res chain seq x y z
N MET A 1 11.17 -3.45 -15.52
CA MET A 1 10.48 -4.00 -14.32
C MET A 1 9.00 -3.63 -14.44
N LYS A 2 8.08 -4.58 -14.21
CA LYS A 2 6.65 -4.25 -14.16
C LYS A 2 6.37 -3.56 -12.82
N LEU A 3 5.87 -2.33 -12.87
CA LEU A 3 5.35 -1.65 -11.69
C LEU A 3 4.01 -2.29 -11.33
N CYS A 4 3.77 -2.48 -10.05
CA CYS A 4 2.48 -2.93 -9.55
C CYS A 4 1.84 -1.78 -8.78
N TYR A 5 0.55 -1.58 -9.01
CA TYR A 5 -0.21 -0.55 -8.32
C TYR A 5 -1.07 -1.24 -7.27
N TYR A 6 -0.94 -0.83 -6.01
CA TYR A 6 -1.68 -1.39 -4.89
C TYR A 6 -2.22 -0.28 -4.00
N LYS A 7 -3.42 -0.46 -3.47
CA LYS A 7 -3.86 0.20 -2.25
C LYS A 7 -3.49 -0.69 -1.07
N CYS A 8 -2.99 -0.08 -0.02
CA CYS A 8 -2.58 -0.76 1.19
C CYS A 8 -3.26 -0.12 2.38
N TRP A 9 -3.97 -0.93 3.18
CA TRP A 9 -4.55 -0.50 4.44
C TRP A 9 -3.79 -1.14 5.57
N VAL A 10 -3.21 -0.31 6.43
CA VAL A 10 -2.46 -0.74 7.60
C VAL A 10 -3.29 -0.43 8.82
N THR A 11 -3.74 -1.47 9.52
CA THR A 11 -4.49 -1.34 10.76
C THR A 11 -3.55 -1.53 11.93
N LYS A 12 -3.51 -0.55 12.84
CA LYS A 12 -2.74 -0.57 14.08
C LYS A 12 -3.54 0.07 15.20
N ASN A 13 -3.73 -0.63 16.31
CA ASN A 13 -4.49 -0.14 17.47
C ASN A 13 -5.86 0.45 17.08
N ASN A 14 -6.65 -0.29 16.29
CA ASN A 14 -7.97 0.13 15.79
C ASN A 14 -7.97 1.37 14.86
N ASN A 15 -6.80 1.83 14.40
CA ASN A 15 -6.67 2.90 13.42
C ASN A 15 -6.17 2.31 12.10
N THR A 16 -6.88 2.59 11.02
CA THR A 16 -6.52 2.14 9.67
C THR A 16 -6.00 3.31 8.86
N VAL A 17 -4.79 3.17 8.32
CA VAL A 17 -4.14 4.16 7.44
C VAL A 17 -4.05 3.59 6.03
N GLU A 18 -4.49 4.36 5.05
CA GLU A 18 -4.42 4.02 3.63
C GLU A 18 -3.12 4.56 3.00
N TYR A 19 -2.47 3.71 2.19
CA TYR A 19 -1.30 4.05 1.39
C TYR A 19 -1.51 3.60 -0.06
N GLY A 20 -1.07 4.43 -1.01
CA GLY A 20 -0.98 4.05 -2.41
C GLY A 20 0.45 3.65 -2.77
N TYR A 21 0.64 2.47 -3.35
CA TYR A 21 1.93 1.99 -3.84
C TYR A 21 1.96 1.87 -5.35
N GLY A 22 2.89 2.57 -5.99
CA GLY A 22 3.28 2.39 -7.40
C GLY A 22 4.69 1.81 -7.50
N LEU A 23 4.95 0.68 -6.84
CA LEU A 23 6.30 0.12 -6.65
C LEU A 23 6.39 -1.32 -7.20
N PRO A 24 7.61 -1.83 -7.45
CA PRO A 24 7.79 -3.26 -7.70
C PRO A 24 7.31 -4.09 -6.51
N TRP A 25 6.76 -5.28 -6.77
CA TRP A 25 6.26 -6.18 -5.71
C TRP A 25 7.28 -6.46 -4.58
N LYS A 26 8.57 -6.52 -4.91
CA LYS A 26 9.64 -6.73 -3.92
C LYS A 26 9.70 -5.61 -2.88
N ASP A 27 9.47 -4.37 -3.29
CA ASP A 27 9.46 -3.20 -2.41
C ASP A 27 8.17 -3.14 -1.59
N VAL A 28 7.02 -3.46 -2.20
CA VAL A 28 5.73 -3.59 -1.49
C VAL A 28 5.85 -4.62 -0.36
N LEU A 29 6.43 -5.79 -0.62
CA LEU A 29 6.67 -6.80 0.42
C LEU A 29 7.60 -6.33 1.53
N LYS A 30 8.55 -5.44 1.22
CA LYS A 30 9.48 -4.89 2.20
C LYS A 30 8.76 -3.92 3.14
N GLU A 31 7.92 -3.05 2.59
CA GLU A 31 7.05 -2.12 3.34
C GLU A 31 6.09 -2.89 4.26
N VAL A 32 5.40 -3.90 3.74
CA VAL A 32 4.47 -4.75 4.51
C VAL A 32 5.18 -5.39 5.71
N LYS A 33 6.36 -5.96 5.50
CA LYS A 33 7.17 -6.53 6.59
C LYS A 33 7.60 -5.48 7.60
N GLN A 34 7.84 -4.25 7.17
CA GLN A 34 8.18 -3.15 8.04
C GLN A 34 6.98 -2.77 8.91
N PHE A 35 5.78 -2.64 8.35
CA PHE A 35 4.56 -2.38 9.14
C PHE A 35 4.33 -3.40 10.25
N TYR A 36 4.48 -4.69 9.95
CA TYR A 36 4.38 -5.73 10.99
C TYR A 36 5.46 -5.60 12.07
N LYS A 37 6.69 -5.20 11.71
CA LYS A 37 7.75 -4.91 12.69
C LYS A 37 7.43 -3.68 13.55
N ASP A 38 6.78 -2.67 12.97
CA ASP A 38 6.29 -1.48 13.66
C ASP A 38 5.03 -1.75 14.50
N GLY A 39 4.51 -2.97 14.49
CA GLY A 39 3.37 -3.41 15.29
C GLY A 39 2.02 -3.17 14.63
N ALA A 40 1.93 -3.28 13.30
CA ALA A 40 0.65 -3.38 12.62
C ALA A 40 -0.07 -4.68 13.00
N ASP A 41 -1.36 -4.57 13.29
CA ASP A 41 -2.24 -5.70 13.58
C ASP A 41 -2.64 -6.42 12.29
N ALA A 42 -2.91 -5.65 11.22
CA ALA A 42 -3.25 -6.17 9.90
C ALA A 42 -2.74 -5.26 8.78
N VAL A 43 -2.38 -5.88 7.66
CA VAL A 43 -2.03 -5.19 6.41
C VAL A 43 -2.83 -5.82 5.27
N GLU A 44 -3.69 -5.04 4.64
CA GLU A 44 -4.51 -5.46 3.51
C GLU A 44 -3.98 -4.80 2.24
N LEU A 45 -3.88 -5.57 1.16
CA LEU A 45 -3.38 -5.11 -0.14
C LEU A 45 -4.40 -5.43 -1.22
N GLU A 46 -4.85 -4.41 -1.93
CA GLU A 46 -5.69 -4.55 -3.13
C GLU A 46 -4.90 -4.11 -4.35
N MET A 47 -4.77 -5.01 -5.33
CA MET A 47 -4.16 -4.66 -6.60
C MET A 47 -5.13 -3.79 -7.37
N ILE A 48 -4.66 -2.61 -7.76
CA ILE A 48 -5.44 -1.66 -8.54
C ILE A 48 -4.80 -1.45 -9.91
N THR A 49 -5.55 -0.83 -10.82
CA THR A 49 -5.00 -0.39 -12.09
C THR A 49 -4.16 0.87 -11.93
N LYS A 50 -3.33 1.15 -12.95
CA LYS A 50 -2.57 2.42 -12.99
C LYS A 50 -3.52 3.63 -12.99
N GLU A 51 -4.61 3.55 -13.74
CA GLU A 51 -5.59 4.62 -13.86
C GLU A 51 -6.22 4.95 -12.51
N GLU A 52 -6.64 3.93 -11.74
CA GLU A 52 -7.15 4.12 -10.38
C GLU A 52 -6.10 4.70 -9.43
N PHE A 53 -4.82 4.35 -9.61
CA PHE A 53 -3.74 4.92 -8.81
C PHE A 53 -3.54 6.41 -9.12
N ASP A 54 -3.46 6.77 -10.41
CA ASP A 54 -3.33 8.15 -10.87
C ASP A 54 -4.55 9.01 -10.48
N GLU A 55 -5.75 8.43 -10.38
CA GLU A 55 -6.94 9.13 -9.87
C GLU A 55 -6.96 9.35 -8.36
N THR A 56 -6.31 8.48 -7.59
CA THR A 56 -6.20 8.63 -6.12
C THR A 56 -5.16 9.66 -5.69
N LEU A 57 -4.24 10.03 -6.58
CA LEU A 57 -3.33 11.15 -6.35
C LEU A 57 -4.11 12.47 -6.50
N PRO A 58 -4.08 13.38 -5.52
CA PRO A 58 -4.71 14.68 -5.69
C PRO A 58 -4.07 15.36 -6.90
N ARG A 59 -4.88 15.63 -7.93
CA ARG A 59 -4.45 16.44 -9.07
C ARG A 59 -4.12 17.84 -8.53
N PRO A 60 -3.00 18.45 -8.97
CA PRO A 60 -2.63 19.80 -8.56
C PRO A 60 -3.67 20.85 -8.95
#